data_AF-A0A3Q4MZ29-F1
#
_entry.id   AF-A0A3Q4MZ29-F1
#
_cell.length_a   1.000
_cell.length_b   1.000
_cell.length_c   1.000
_cell.angle_alpha   90.00
_cell.angle_beta   90.00
_cell.angle_gamma   90.00
#
_symmetry.space_group_name_H-M   'P 1'
#
loop_
_entity.id
_entity.type
_entity.pdbx_description
1 polymer ?
#
loop_
_entity_poly.entity_id
_entity_poly.type
_entity_poly.pdbx_seq_one_letter_code
_entity_poly.pdbx_strand_id
1 'polypeptide(L)'
;MADWTDCLNFGISIAKQASKVVLTAFQQEKEVKLKSSPADLVTETDQRVEMILLSAIRSQYPQHRILILEGTGNFVNLKQGC
;
A
#
# COMPACT_ATOMS: atom_id res chain seq x y z
N MET A 1 12.20 26.19 4.17
CA MET A 1 11.82 24.78 4.38
C MET A 1 10.71 24.46 3.41
N ALA A 2 10.69 23.27 2.80
CA ALA A 2 9.56 22.87 1.97
C ALA A 2 8.31 22.70 2.85
N ASP A 3 7.17 23.19 2.37
CA ASP A 3 5.87 22.99 3.01
C ASP A 3 5.27 21.66 2.53
N TRP A 4 5.02 20.76 3.47
CA TRP A 4 4.51 19.41 3.22
C TRP A 4 3.09 19.23 3.75
N THR A 5 2.43 20.31 4.17
CA THR A 5 1.11 20.27 4.81
C THR A 5 0.08 19.60 3.91
N ASP A 6 0.11 19.88 2.60
CA ASP A 6 -0.79 19.26 1.64
C ASP A 6 -0.53 17.76 1.47
N CYS A 7 0.74 17.34 1.40
CA CYS A 7 1.12 15.94 1.33
C CYS A 7 0.66 15.17 2.57
N LEU A 8 0.83 15.77 3.76
CA LEU A 8 0.38 15.19 5.02
C LEU A 8 -1.14 15.06 5.07
N ASN A 9 -1.87 16.13 4.75
CA ASN A 9 -3.33 16.13 4.76
C ASN A 9 -3.92 15.13 3.76
N PHE A 10 -3.32 15.06 2.57
CA PHE A 10 -3.67 14.06 1.57
C PHE A 10 -3.39 12.65 2.08
N GLY A 11 -2.20 12.40 2.66
CA GLY A 11 -1.82 11.12 3.25
C GLY A 11 -2.79 10.65 4.33
N ILE A 12 -3.19 11.54 5.25
CA ILE A 12 -4.19 11.26 6.28
C ILE A 12 -5.53 10.89 5.65
N SER A 13 -5.95 11.63 4.61
CA SER A 13 -7.22 11.39 3.93
C SER A 13 -7.27 10.01 3.27
N ILE A 14 -6.23 9.63 2.51
CA ILE A 14 -6.20 8.32 1.84
C ILE A 14 -6.00 7.17 2.82
N ALA A 15 -5.26 7.36 3.92
CA ALA A 15 -5.11 6.35 4.97
C ALA A 15 -6.46 6.04 5.65
N LYS A 16 -7.29 7.07 5.90
CA LYS A 16 -8.66 6.90 6.42
C LYS A 16 -9.59 6.20 5.44
N GLN A 17 -9.34 6.29 4.14
CA GLN A 17 -10.11 5.57 3.13
C GLN A 17 -9.68 4.10 3.06
N ALA A 18 -8.38 3.85 3.03
CA ALA A 18 -7.81 2.50 3.06
C ALA A 18 -8.22 1.72 4.32
N SER A 19 -8.28 2.39 5.48
CA SER A 19 -8.68 1.72 6.74
C SER A 19 -10.10 1.14 6.68
N LYS A 20 -11.03 1.78 5.95
CA LYS A 20 -12.39 1.24 5.75
C LYS A 20 -12.37 -0.09 4.99
N VAL A 21 -11.46 -0.25 4.03
CA VAL A 21 -11.27 -1.50 3.29
C VAL A 21 -10.77 -2.59 4.23
N VAL A 22 -9.74 -2.28 5.03
CA VAL A 22 -9.20 -3.21 6.04
C VAL A 22 -10.26 -3.62 7.05
N LEU A 23 -11.01 -2.67 7.62
CA LEU A 23 -12.07 -2.95 8.60
C LEU A 23 -13.19 -3.79 8.02
N THR A 24 -13.54 -3.57 6.75
CA THR A 24 -14.55 -4.37 6.04
C THR A 24 -14.06 -5.80 5.84
N ALA A 25 -12.83 -5.97 5.33
CA ALA A 25 -12.22 -7.28 5.12
C ALA A 25 -11.92 -8.03 6.42
N PHE A 26 -11.72 -7.31 7.52
CA PHE A 26 -11.49 -7.90 8.84
C PHE A 26 -12.65 -8.82 9.26
N GLN A 27 -13.89 -8.45 8.91
CA GLN A 27 -15.10 -9.23 9.21
C GLN A 27 -15.40 -10.33 8.17
N GLN A 28 -14.58 -10.45 7.12
CA GLN A 28 -14.75 -11.41 6.05
C GLN A 28 -13.70 -12.54 6.16
N GLU A 29 -13.99 -13.65 5.50
CA GLU A 29 -13.00 -14.69 5.24
C GLU A 29 -11.85 -14.10 4.40
N LYS A 30 -10.62 -14.51 4.72
CA LYS A 30 -9.41 -13.96 4.11
C LYS A 30 -8.69 -15.06 3.36
N GLU A 31 -8.22 -14.75 2.16
CA GLU A 31 -7.31 -15.62 1.43
C GLU A 31 -5.90 -15.36 1.93
N VAL A 32 -5.48 -16.13 2.95
CA VAL A 32 -4.15 -16.01 3.53
C VAL A 32 -3.14 -16.79 2.70
N LYS A 33 -2.09 -16.10 2.24
CA LYS A 33 -0.94 -16.68 1.53
C LYS A 33 0.31 -16.55 2.39
N LEU A 34 1.20 -17.52 2.25
CA LEU A 34 2.54 -17.44 2.81
C LEU A 34 3.48 -16.73 1.84
N LYS A 35 4.41 -15.97 2.39
CA LYS A 35 5.52 -15.35 1.68
C LYS A 35 6.79 -16.17 1.90
N SER A 36 7.78 -15.64 2.63
CA SER A 36 9.09 -16.29 2.78
C SER A 36 9.17 -17.33 3.90
N SER A 37 8.23 -17.30 4.85
CA SER A 37 8.20 -18.21 5.99
C SER A 37 6.75 -18.47 6.45
N PRO A 38 6.50 -19.51 7.28
CA PRO A 38 5.17 -19.77 7.82
C PRO A 38 4.57 -18.63 8.66
N ALA A 39 5.40 -17.71 9.17
CA ALA A 39 4.98 -16.54 9.92
C ALA A 39 4.88 -15.27 9.05
N ASP A 40 5.33 -15.32 7.79
CA ASP A 40 5.30 -14.21 6.84
C ASP A 40 4.04 -14.36 5.97
N LEU A 41 2.96 -13.70 6.41
CA LEU A 41 1.63 -13.81 5.81
C LEU A 41 1.30 -12.59 4.95
N VAL A 42 0.48 -12.81 3.92
CA VAL A 42 -0.13 -11.76 3.12
C VAL A 42 -1.57 -12.14 2.77
N THR A 43 -2.44 -11.15 2.65
CA THR A 43 -3.83 -11.33 2.25
C THR A 43 -4.13 -10.59 0.95
N GLU A 44 -5.24 -10.94 0.31
CA GLU A 44 -5.78 -10.16 -0.81
C GLU A 44 -6.07 -8.70 -0.42
N THR A 45 -6.33 -8.45 0.87
CA THR A 45 -6.59 -7.11 1.42
C THR A 45 -5.33 -6.23 1.39
N ASP A 46 -4.14 -6.77 1.68
CA ASP A 46 -2.88 -6.04 1.63
C ASP A 46 -2.63 -5.48 0.22
N GLN A 47 -2.74 -6.34 -0.80
CA GLN A 47 -2.58 -5.98 -2.21
C GLN A 47 -3.61 -4.93 -2.65
N ARG A 48 -4.86 -5.06 -2.21
CA ARG A 48 -5.93 -4.11 -2.51
C ARG A 48 -5.64 -2.72 -1.91
N VAL A 49 -5.17 -2.67 -0.67
CA VAL A 49 -4.82 -1.41 -0.01
C VAL A 49 -3.66 -0.72 -0.70
N GLU A 50 -2.60 -1.47 -1.05
CA GLU A 50 -1.46 -0.93 -1.79
C GLU A 50 -1.89 -0.30 -3.12
N MET A 51 -2.74 -0.98 -3.89
CA MET A 51 -3.24 -0.46 -5.17
C MET A 51 -4.06 0.82 -5.01
N ILE A 52 -4.89 0.91 -3.96
CA ILE A 52 -5.66 2.14 -3.65
C ILE A 52 -4.71 3.29 -3.34
N LEU A 53 -3.74 3.07 -2.45
CA LEU A 53 -2.79 4.11 -2.03
C LEU A 53 -1.91 4.53 -3.21
N LEU A 54 -1.36 3.58 -3.96
CA LEU A 54 -0.52 3.83 -5.12
C LEU A 54 -1.25 4.65 -6.18
N SER A 55 -2.49 4.26 -6.51
CA SER A 55 -3.30 4.94 -7.52
C SER A 55 -3.62 6.38 -7.08
N ALA A 56 -4.01 6.56 -5.82
CA ALA A 56 -4.30 7.88 -5.28
C ALA A 56 -3.05 8.78 -5.27
N ILE A 57 -1.92 8.28 -4.77
CA ILE A 57 -0.68 9.06 -4.69
C ILE A 57 -0.15 9.37 -6.09
N ARG A 58 -0.14 8.42 -7.04
CA ARG A 58 0.29 8.69 -8.42
C ARG A 58 -0.61 9.71 -9.12
N SER A 59 -1.91 9.69 -8.84
CA SER A 59 -2.84 10.68 -9.39
C SER A 59 -2.59 12.09 -8.86
N GLN A 60 -2.27 12.23 -7.57
CA GLN A 60 -2.06 13.54 -6.94
C GLN A 60 -0.62 14.06 -7.13
N TYR A 61 0.37 13.17 -7.10
CA TYR A 61 1.80 13.47 -7.13
C TYR A 61 2.52 12.61 -8.17
N PRO A 62 2.29 12.85 -9.48
CA PRO A 62 2.81 12.00 -10.55
C PRO A 62 4.35 11.96 -10.64
N GLN A 63 5.04 12.93 -10.05
CA GLN A 63 6.51 13.00 -10.02
C GLN A 63 7.12 12.30 -8.80
N HIS A 64 6.32 11.91 -7.81
CA HIS A 64 6.84 11.24 -6.61
C HIS A 64 7.22 9.79 -6.93
N ARG A 65 8.38 9.38 -6.41
CA ARG A 65 8.77 7.97 -6.39
C ARG A 65 8.15 7.32 -5.16
N ILE A 66 7.57 6.14 -5.35
CA ILE A 66 6.82 5.41 -4.32
C ILE A 66 7.45 4.02 -4.20
N LEU A 67 7.70 3.57 -2.97
CA LEU A 67 8.13 2.22 -2.66
C LEU A 67 6.97 1.48 -1.98
N ILE A 68 6.77 0.22 -2.35
CA ILE A 68 5.63 -0.60 -1.93
C ILE A 68 6.13 -1.98 -1.51
N LEU A 69 5.50 -2.60 -0.51
CA LEU A 69 5.96 -3.83 0.11
C LEU A 69 5.73 -5.05 -0.79
N GLU A 70 4.53 -5.22 -1.35
CA GLU A 70 4.24 -6.36 -2.24
C GLU A 70 4.59 -6.10 -3.71
N GLY A 71 5.12 -4.91 -4.03
CA GLY A 71 5.55 -4.56 -5.39
C GLY A 71 4.41 -4.60 -6.42
N THR A 72 3.16 -4.48 -5.97
CA THR A 72 1.96 -4.46 -6.83
C THR A 72 1.90 -3.14 -7.59
N GLY A 73 2.67 -3.06 -8.67
CA GLY A 73 2.82 -1.85 -9.49
C GLY A 73 4.30 -1.59 -9.74
N ASN A 74 4.73 -1.88 -10.97
CA ASN A 74 6.10 -1.69 -11.48
C ASN A 74 6.84 -0.48 -10.88
N PHE A 75 8.16 -0.65 -10.72
CA PHE A 75 9.18 0.16 -9.99
C PHE A 75 9.16 -0.13 -8.47
N VAL A 76 9.94 -1.06 -7.90
CA VAL A 76 11.39 -1.31 -8.00
C VAL A 76 11.66 -2.80 -7.81
N ASN A 77 12.52 -3.37 -8.65
CA ASN A 77 13.06 -4.72 -8.45
C ASN A 77 14.08 -4.68 -7.29
N LEU A 78 13.63 -4.84 -6.05
CA LEU A 78 14.49 -5.01 -4.87
C LEU A 78 14.71 -6.49 -4.50
N LYS A 79 14.53 -7.40 -5.45
CA LYS A 79 14.87 -8.84 -5.33
C LYS A 79 16.11 -9.21 -6.15
N GLN A 80 17.10 -8.33 -6.23
CA GLN A 80 18.48 -8.71 -6.50
C GLN A 80 19.38 -8.09 -5.44
N GLY A 81 19.80 -8.89 -4.45
CA GLY A 81 20.79 -8.48 -3.46
C GLY A 81 20.72 -9.29 -2.17
N CYS A 82 21.37 -10.46 -2.18
CA CYS A 82 21.58 -11.46 -1.12
C CYS A 82 20.35 -12.25 -0.63
#